data_AF-I4YQP0-F1
#
_entry.id   AF-I4YQP0-F1
#
_cell.length_a   1.000
_cell.length_b   1.000
_cell.length_c   1.000
_cell.angle_alpha   90.00
_cell.angle_beta   90.00
_cell.angle_gamma   90.00
#
_symmetry.space_group_name_H-M   'P 1'
#
loop_
_entity.id
_entity.type
_entity.pdbx_description
1 polymer ?
#
loop_
_entity_poly.entity_id
_entity_poly.type
_entity_poly.pdbx_seq_one_letter_code
_entity_poly.pdbx_strand_id
1 'polypeptide(L)'
;MPIALVGARVFDGAHMLDGRAVVIGNGRIIGLPHERDLGAGIERQRIEGLLAPGFIDVQVNGGGGVLYNDVRSVEGIRTIAEAHRAYGTTGLLPTFITDTRETMAEAVEAMRQALAARVPAFSASISKAPSSAPSARACTTPPSFAPWRMRTSRS
;
A
#
# COMPACT_ATOMS: atom_id res chain seq x y z
N MET A 1 -9.44 20.19 -18.59
CA MET A 1 -8.32 20.48 -19.50
C MET A 1 -7.12 19.64 -19.08
N PRO A 2 -6.23 19.22 -19.99
CA PRO A 2 -5.02 18.51 -19.62
C PRO A 2 -4.01 19.44 -18.94
N ILE A 3 -3.21 18.89 -18.03
CA ILE A 3 -2.11 19.55 -17.33
C ILE A 3 -0.79 18.84 -17.65
N ALA A 4 0.31 19.59 -17.73
CA ALA A 4 1.65 19.05 -17.91
C ALA A 4 2.50 19.26 -16.65
N LEU A 5 3.01 18.17 -16.07
CA LEU A 5 4.05 18.21 -15.05
C LEU A 5 5.41 18.39 -15.75
N VAL A 6 6.18 19.40 -15.36
CA VAL A 6 7.45 19.80 -16.00
C VAL A 6 8.55 20.06 -14.97
N GLY A 7 9.82 20.04 -15.38
CA GLY A 7 10.98 20.39 -14.55
C GLY A 7 11.61 19.22 -13.78
N ALA A 8 10.88 18.11 -13.64
CA ALA A 8 11.37 16.90 -12.98
C ALA A 8 12.08 15.98 -13.98
N ARG A 9 13.04 15.20 -13.49
CA ARG A 9 13.54 14.03 -14.21
C ARG A 9 12.47 12.94 -14.14
N VAL A 10 12.13 12.30 -15.25
CA VAL A 10 11.03 11.32 -15.28
C VAL A 10 11.62 9.91 -15.33
N PHE A 11 11.17 9.02 -14.45
CA PHE A 11 11.36 7.58 -14.59
C PHE A 11 10.08 6.95 -15.13
N ASP A 12 10.13 6.25 -16.25
CA ASP A 12 8.93 5.64 -16.87
C ASP A 12 8.66 4.20 -16.41
N GLY A 13 9.50 3.68 -15.50
CA GLY A 13 9.49 2.28 -15.07
C GLY A 13 10.63 1.45 -15.67
N ALA A 14 11.29 1.92 -16.72
CA ALA A 14 12.42 1.26 -17.37
C ALA A 14 13.61 2.18 -17.60
N HIS A 15 13.36 3.46 -17.92
CA HIS A 15 14.37 4.43 -18.31
C HIS A 15 14.24 5.73 -17.53
N MET A 16 15.39 6.36 -17.33
CA MET A 16 15.47 7.74 -16.89
C MET A 16 15.37 8.66 -18.11
N LEU A 17 14.39 9.56 -18.11
CA LEU A 17 14.09 10.48 -19.20
C LEU A 17 14.31 11.92 -18.75
N ASP A 18 15.22 12.60 -19.43
CA ASP A 18 15.58 14.00 -19.17
C ASP A 18 14.82 14.96 -20.12
N GLY A 19 14.39 16.11 -19.60
CA GLY A 19 13.68 17.14 -20.38
C GLY A 19 12.33 16.70 -20.95
N ARG A 20 11.64 15.77 -20.27
CA ARG A 20 10.29 15.29 -20.64
C ARG A 20 9.25 15.86 -19.68
N ALA A 21 8.05 16.11 -20.20
CA ALA A 21 6.87 16.45 -19.42
C ALA A 21 5.99 15.21 -19.21
N VAL A 22 5.24 15.15 -18.11
CA VAL A 22 4.14 14.17 -17.93
C VAL A 22 2.81 14.88 -18.17
N VAL A 23 2.12 14.55 -19.26
CA VAL A 23 0.83 15.16 -19.58
C VAL A 23 -0.30 14.29 -19.03
N ILE A 24 -1.16 14.88 -18.20
CA ILE A 24 -2.28 14.22 -17.54
C ILE A 24 -3.59 14.81 -18.05
N GLY A 25 -4.49 13.94 -18.51
CA GLY A 25 -5.85 14.29 -18.92
C GLY A 25 -6.84 13.26 -18.40
N ASN A 26 -7.95 13.72 -17.82
CA ASN A 26 -9.01 12.85 -17.27
C ASN A 26 -8.47 11.76 -16.32
N GLY A 27 -7.52 12.11 -15.45
CA GLY A 27 -6.91 11.18 -14.49
C GLY A 27 -5.96 10.14 -15.11
N ARG A 28 -5.58 10.28 -16.39
CA ARG A 28 -4.67 9.37 -17.08
C ARG A 28 -3.48 10.13 -17.63
N ILE A 29 -2.33 9.46 -17.69
CA ILE A 29 -1.18 9.95 -18.46
C ILE A 29 -1.53 9.78 -19.94
N ILE A 30 -1.53 10.89 -20.68
CA ILE A 30 -1.87 10.92 -22.12
C ILE A 30 -0.64 11.12 -23.02
N GLY A 31 0.52 11.41 -22.43
CA GLY A 31 1.77 11.52 -23.17
C GLY A 31 2.94 11.94 -22.31
N LEU A 32 4.13 11.64 -22.82
CA LEU A 32 5.40 12.04 -22.23
C LEU A 32 6.23 12.88 -23.21
N PRO A 33 5.77 14.00 -23.79
CA PRO A 33 6.53 14.75 -24.81
C PRO A 33 7.80 15.40 -24.23
N HIS A 34 8.70 15.90 -25.08
CA HIS A 34 9.70 16.84 -24.57
C HIS A 34 9.04 18.12 -24.10
N GLU A 35 9.58 18.73 -23.04
CA GLU A 35 9.04 19.98 -22.49
C GLU A 35 9.01 21.12 -23.53
N ARG A 36 10.02 21.17 -24.39
CA ARG A 36 10.12 22.17 -25.48
C ARG A 36 9.03 22.02 -26.55
N ASP A 37 8.43 20.84 -26.66
CA ASP A 37 7.40 20.55 -27.67
C ASP A 37 5.99 20.77 -27.11
N LEU A 38 5.86 21.20 -25.85
CA LEU A 38 4.56 21.54 -25.25
C LEU A 38 3.99 22.82 -25.89
N GLY A 39 2.77 22.73 -26.43
CA GLY A 39 2.03 23.88 -26.92
C GLY A 39 1.77 24.93 -25.84
N ALA A 40 1.55 26.19 -26.25
CA ALA A 40 1.33 27.30 -25.31
C ALA A 40 0.01 27.21 -24.52
N GLY A 41 -0.96 26.42 -25.00
CA GLY A 41 -2.30 26.31 -24.39
C GLY A 41 -2.44 25.26 -23.29
N ILE A 42 -1.37 24.53 -22.94
CA ILE A 42 -1.43 23.54 -21.85
C ILE A 42 -0.99 24.17 -20.53
N GLU A 43 -1.78 23.93 -19.47
CA GLU A 43 -1.40 24.34 -18.13
C GLU A 43 -0.15 23.57 -17.71
N ARG A 44 0.84 24.29 -17.16
CA ARG A 44 2.12 23.72 -16.73
C ARG A 44 2.23 23.82 -15.23
N GLN A 45 2.48 22.69 -14.58
CA GLN A 45 2.81 22.62 -13.16
C GLN A 45 4.26 22.18 -13.02
N ARG A 46 5.08 23.03 -12.40
CA ARG A 46 6.49 22.74 -12.16
C ARG A 46 6.63 21.81 -10.96
N ILE A 47 7.37 20.72 -11.15
CA ILE A 47 7.78 19.77 -10.13
C ILE A 47 9.30 19.69 -10.15
N GLU A 48 9.92 19.61 -8.98
CA GLU A 48 11.36 19.43 -8.85
C GLU A 48 11.69 17.99 -8.44
N GLY A 49 12.90 17.53 -8.74
CA GLY A 49 13.39 16.21 -8.37
C GLY A 49 13.00 15.11 -9.37
N LEU A 50 12.63 13.94 -8.84
CA LEU A 50 12.31 12.73 -9.59
C LEU A 50 10.80 12.52 -9.62
N LEU A 51 10.23 12.42 -10.82
CA LEU A 51 8.86 11.99 -11.03
C LEU A 51 8.87 10.53 -11.50
N ALA A 52 8.23 9.65 -10.74
CA ALA A 52 8.14 8.22 -11.01
C ALA A 52 6.71 7.72 -10.81
N PRO A 53 6.34 6.54 -11.34
CA PRO A 53 5.13 5.85 -10.94
C PRO A 53 5.08 5.71 -9.41
N GLY A 54 3.90 5.89 -8.86
CA GLY A 54 3.68 5.65 -7.44
C GLY A 54 3.96 4.21 -7.06
N PHE A 55 4.43 3.97 -5.85
CA PHE A 55 4.77 2.62 -5.40
C PHE A 55 3.53 1.74 -5.27
N ILE A 56 3.73 0.44 -5.46
CA ILE A 56 2.75 -0.60 -5.18
C ILE A 56 3.33 -1.48 -4.07
N ASP A 57 2.72 -1.42 -2.89
CA ASP A 57 3.15 -2.22 -1.74
C ASP A 57 2.30 -3.50 -1.64
N VAL A 58 2.92 -4.64 -1.91
CA VAL A 58 2.23 -5.93 -1.92
C VAL A 58 2.08 -6.55 -0.54
N GLN A 59 2.64 -5.95 0.52
CA GLN A 59 2.53 -6.49 1.87
C GLN A 59 2.47 -5.40 2.94
N VAL A 60 1.26 -4.97 3.28
CA VAL A 60 1.02 -3.95 4.31
C VAL A 60 0.19 -4.51 5.46
N ASN A 61 0.81 -4.73 6.63
CA ASN A 61 0.07 -5.16 7.82
C ASN A 61 -0.68 -4.01 8.51
N GLY A 62 -0.23 -2.76 8.32
CA GLY A 62 -0.78 -1.58 8.98
C GLY A 62 -0.17 -0.25 8.53
N GLY A 63 -0.67 0.84 9.11
CA GLY A 63 -0.32 2.22 8.78
C GLY A 63 -1.22 3.20 9.53
N GLY A 64 -0.71 4.39 9.85
CA GLY A 64 -1.50 5.44 10.51
C GLY A 64 -1.95 5.08 11.93
N GLY A 65 -1.19 4.23 12.63
CA GLY A 65 -1.55 3.73 13.96
C GLY A 65 -2.56 2.57 13.95
N VAL A 66 -2.98 2.10 12.77
CA VAL A 66 -3.93 0.99 12.62
C VAL A 66 -3.21 -0.26 12.10
N LEU A 67 -3.52 -1.42 12.69
CA LEU A 67 -3.13 -2.73 12.21
C LEU A 67 -4.35 -3.45 11.63
N TYR A 68 -4.18 -4.07 10.46
CA TYR A 68 -5.28 -4.75 9.78
C TYR A 68 -5.77 -6.00 10.53
N ASN A 69 -4.87 -6.64 11.28
CA ASN A 69 -5.21 -7.74 12.17
C ASN A 69 -6.19 -7.32 13.28
N ASP A 70 -6.11 -6.06 13.73
CA ASP A 70 -6.91 -5.53 14.85
C ASP A 70 -8.19 -4.84 14.36
N VAL A 71 -8.09 -4.05 13.29
CA VAL A 71 -9.20 -3.24 12.75
C VAL A 71 -9.57 -3.71 11.34
N ARG A 72 -10.47 -4.68 11.28
CA ARG A 72 -10.98 -5.31 10.05
C ARG A 72 -12.19 -4.57 9.50
N SER A 73 -12.00 -3.31 9.11
CA SER A 73 -13.06 -2.46 8.56
C SER A 73 -12.60 -1.64 7.36
N VAL A 74 -13.56 -1.07 6.64
CA VAL A 74 -13.31 -0.15 5.51
C VAL A 74 -12.51 1.07 5.97
N GLU A 75 -12.83 1.62 7.14
CA GLU A 75 -12.14 2.76 7.75
C GLU A 75 -10.72 2.41 8.17
N GLY A 76 -10.50 1.21 8.70
CA GLY A 76 -9.17 0.71 9.02
C GLY A 76 -8.29 0.62 7.78
N ILE A 77 -8.80 0.00 6.71
CA ILE A 77 -8.09 -0.11 5.42
C ILE A 77 -7.80 1.27 4.83
N ARG A 78 -8.77 2.21 4.89
CA ARG A 78 -8.60 3.59 4.44
C ARG A 78 -7.49 4.31 5.22
N THR A 79 -7.48 4.19 6.53
CA THR A 79 -6.46 4.79 7.40
C THR A 79 -5.06 4.30 7.03
N ILE A 80 -4.92 2.99 6.81
CA ILE A 80 -3.66 2.37 6.36
C ILE A 80 -3.25 2.95 4.99
N ALA A 81 -4.18 3.01 4.03
CA ALA A 81 -3.92 3.54 2.68
C ALA A 81 -3.49 5.01 2.68
N GLU A 82 -4.17 5.86 3.44
CA GLU A 82 -3.86 7.29 3.55
C GLU A 82 -2.48 7.51 4.19
N ALA A 83 -2.13 6.72 5.21
CA ALA A 83 -0.81 6.80 5.83
C ALA A 83 0.32 6.45 4.86
N HIS A 84 0.14 5.40 4.06
CA HIS A 84 1.11 4.99 3.04
C HIS A 84 1.19 5.97 1.85
N ARG A 85 0.08 6.64 1.53
CA ARG A 85 0.03 7.65 0.47
C ARG A 85 0.99 8.81 0.71
N ALA A 86 1.21 9.20 1.96
CA ALA A 86 2.15 10.25 2.33
C ALA A 86 3.62 9.92 1.94
N TYR A 87 3.94 8.64 1.74
CA TYR A 87 5.28 8.17 1.42
C TYR A 87 5.43 7.66 -0.02
N GLY A 88 4.47 7.98 -0.90
CA GLY A 88 4.54 7.68 -2.33
C GLY A 88 3.87 6.37 -2.75
N THR A 89 3.28 5.61 -1.83
CA THR A 89 2.50 4.41 -2.17
C THR A 89 1.14 4.82 -2.74
N THR A 90 0.80 4.29 -3.91
CA THR A 90 -0.43 4.62 -4.63
C THR A 90 -1.35 3.43 -4.83
N GLY A 91 -0.84 2.23 -4.58
CA GLY A 91 -1.60 1.01 -4.43
C GLY A 91 -0.97 0.15 -3.33
N LEU A 92 -1.79 -0.52 -2.52
CA LEU A 92 -1.29 -1.46 -1.53
C LEU A 92 -2.21 -2.65 -1.34
N LEU A 93 -1.67 -3.75 -0.79
CA LEU A 93 -2.41 -4.94 -0.37
C LEU A 93 -2.39 -5.06 1.16
N PRO A 94 -3.50 -4.77 1.86
CA PRO A 94 -3.62 -5.02 3.29
C PRO A 94 -3.45 -6.52 3.53
N THR A 95 -2.45 -6.87 4.33
CA THR A 95 -2.07 -8.24 4.63
C THR A 95 -2.60 -8.59 6.00
N PHE A 96 -3.48 -9.59 6.04
CA PHE A 96 -3.96 -10.18 7.28
C PHE A 96 -3.04 -11.34 7.65
N ILE A 97 -2.37 -11.24 8.80
CA ILE A 97 -1.58 -12.36 9.32
C ILE A 97 -2.55 -13.44 9.81
N THR A 98 -2.25 -14.70 9.50
CA THR A 98 -3.08 -15.86 9.87
C THR A 98 -3.50 -15.80 11.34
N ASP A 99 -4.78 -16.06 11.56
CA ASP A 99 -5.45 -16.07 12.86
C ASP A 99 -6.64 -17.05 12.78
N THR A 100 -7.63 -16.96 13.67
CA THR A 100 -8.83 -17.79 13.65
C THR A 100 -9.59 -17.74 12.31
N ARG A 101 -10.39 -18.76 12.02
CA ARG A 101 -11.18 -18.83 10.79
C ARG A 101 -12.21 -17.69 10.73
N GLU A 102 -12.76 -17.33 11.87
CA GLU A 102 -13.73 -16.26 12.06
C GLU A 102 -13.09 -14.91 11.72
N THR A 103 -11.91 -14.61 12.27
CA THR A 103 -11.22 -13.34 11.99
C THR A 103 -10.70 -13.26 10.56
N MET A 104 -10.33 -14.38 9.94
CA MET A 104 -10.04 -14.44 8.50
C MET A 104 -11.27 -14.10 7.65
N ALA A 105 -12.45 -14.62 8.01
CA ALA A 105 -13.69 -14.32 7.29
C ALA A 105 -14.06 -12.83 7.39
N GLU A 106 -13.91 -12.24 8.58
CA GLU A 106 -14.09 -10.80 8.80
C GLU A 106 -13.12 -9.97 7.94
N ALA A 107 -11.85 -10.36 7.88
CA ALA A 107 -10.86 -9.66 7.05
C ALA A 107 -11.18 -9.77 5.55
N VAL A 108 -11.69 -10.91 5.07
CA VAL A 108 -12.12 -11.03 3.67
C VAL A 108 -13.32 -10.12 3.39
N GLU A 109 -14.29 -10.07 4.31
CA GLU A 109 -15.48 -9.25 4.15
C GLU A 109 -15.16 -7.75 4.20
N ALA A 110 -14.27 -7.32 5.10
CA ALA A 110 -13.78 -5.95 5.17
C ALA A 110 -13.10 -5.51 3.87
N MET A 111 -12.24 -6.37 3.29
CA MET A 111 -11.66 -6.12 1.97
C MET A 111 -12.74 -6.00 0.89
N ARG A 112 -13.72 -6.91 0.87
CA ARG A 112 -14.82 -6.88 -0.12
C ARG A 112 -15.59 -5.56 -0.05
N GLN A 113 -15.89 -5.08 1.15
CA GLN A 113 -16.58 -3.81 1.36
C GLN A 113 -15.70 -2.62 0.95
N ALA A 114 -14.40 -2.63 1.29
CA ALA A 114 -13.48 -1.57 0.90
C ALA A 114 -13.33 -1.45 -0.63
N LEU A 115 -13.32 -2.59 -1.33
CA LEU A 115 -13.34 -2.63 -2.79
C LEU A 115 -14.63 -2.03 -3.37
N ALA A 116 -15.79 -2.41 -2.81
CA ALA A 116 -17.08 -1.85 -3.23
C ALA A 116 -17.15 -0.33 -2.98
N ALA A 117 -16.56 0.14 -1.88
CA ALA A 117 -16.46 1.55 -1.53
C ALA A 117 -15.37 2.33 -2.29
N ARG A 118 -14.59 1.66 -3.15
CA ARG A 118 -13.47 2.24 -3.91
C ARG A 118 -12.46 2.97 -3.03
N VAL A 119 -12.14 2.37 -1.87
CA VAL A 119 -11.02 2.87 -1.05
C VAL A 119 -9.75 2.86 -1.92
N PRO A 120 -8.95 3.94 -1.95
CA PRO A 120 -7.72 4.02 -2.75
C PRO A 120 -6.64 3.02 -2.26
N ALA A 121 -6.77 1.75 -2.63
CA ALA A 121 -5.80 0.68 -2.42
C ALA A 121 -5.92 -0.32 -3.58
N PHE A 122 -4.81 -0.97 -3.98
CA PHE A 122 -4.82 -1.91 -5.10
C PHE A 122 -5.36 -3.26 -4.64
N SER A 123 -6.07 -3.94 -5.52
CA SER A 123 -7.00 -5.01 -5.18
C SER A 123 -6.37 -6.40 -5.28
N ALA A 124 -6.05 -7.03 -4.14
CA ALA A 124 -6.05 -8.49 -3.89
C ALA A 124 -5.69 -8.75 -2.42
N SER A 125 -6.47 -9.55 -1.69
CA SER A 125 -6.09 -9.98 -0.34
C SER A 125 -5.05 -11.10 -0.43
N ILE A 126 -3.92 -10.96 0.27
CA ILE A 126 -2.96 -12.05 0.47
C ILE A 126 -3.09 -12.52 1.92
N SER A 127 -3.53 -13.77 2.10
CA SER A 127 -3.40 -14.47 3.38
C SER A 127 -1.98 -15.04 3.45
N LYS A 128 -1.18 -14.62 4.42
CA LYS A 128 0.13 -15.26 4.67
C LYS A 128 -0.12 -16.67 5.22
N ALA A 129 0.10 -17.70 4.40
CA ALA A 129 -0.06 -19.11 4.79
C ALA A 129 0.74 -19.43 6.07
N PRO A 130 0.28 -20.37 6.92
CA PRO A 130 1.02 -20.76 8.11
C PRO A 130 2.41 -21.27 7.73
N SER A 131 3.45 -20.77 8.40
CA SER A 131 4.78 -21.38 8.29
C SER A 131 4.71 -22.79 8.86
N SER A 132 4.91 -23.81 8.04
CA SER A 132 5.04 -25.20 8.49
C SER A 132 6.27 -25.42 9.39
N ALA A 133 7.21 -24.48 9.42
CA ALA A 133 8.38 -24.49 10.29
C ALA A 133 8.09 -23.77 11.63
N PRO A 134 8.18 -24.48 12.78
CA PRO A 134 8.03 -23.88 14.11
C PRO A 134 9.03 -22.74 14.39
N SER A 135 10.17 -22.74 13.70
CA SER A 135 11.26 -21.75 13.82
C SER A 135 11.04 -20.45 13.03
N ALA A 136 10.00 -20.36 12.19
CA ALA A 136 9.75 -19.21 11.32
C ALA A 136 8.61 -18.29 11.80
N ARG A 137 8.18 -18.43 13.06
CA ARG A 137 7.23 -17.51 13.70
C ARG A 137 7.93 -16.21 14.09
N ALA A 138 7.95 -15.24 13.19
CA ALA A 138 8.27 -13.85 13.55
C ALA A 138 7.00 -13.16 14.06
N CYS A 139 7.13 -12.33 15.11
CA CYS A 139 6.13 -11.39 15.66
C CYS A 139 4.66 -11.84 15.80
N THR A 140 4.35 -13.13 15.72
CA THR A 140 3.02 -13.66 16.03
C THR A 140 2.92 -13.90 17.53
N THR A 141 2.05 -13.18 18.21
CA THR A 141 1.70 -13.46 19.61
C THR A 141 1.12 -14.88 19.69
N PRO A 142 1.73 -15.81 20.44
CA PRO A 142 1.10 -17.12 20.65
C PRO A 142 -0.21 -16.92 21.42
N PRO A 143 -1.29 -17.64 21.09
CA PRO A 143 -2.54 -17.56 21.84
C PRO A 143 -2.28 -17.98 23.29
N SER A 144 -2.63 -17.07 24.22
CA SER A 144 -2.62 -17.16 25.68
C SER A 144 -2.00 -18.44 26.29
N PHE A 145 -0.73 -18.37 26.71
CA PHE A 145 -0.18 -19.34 27.66
C PHE A 145 -0.61 -18.95 29.09
N ALA A 146 -1.34 -19.83 29.76
CA ALA A 146 -1.57 -19.73 31.20
C ALA A 146 -0.22 -19.73 31.95
N PRO A 147 -0.06 -18.94 33.03
CA PRO A 147 1.22 -18.80 33.71
C PRO A 147 1.66 -20.14 34.33
N TRP A 148 2.82 -20.62 33.91
CA TRP A 148 3.46 -21.81 34.49
C TRP A 148 3.84 -21.53 35.95
N ARG A 149 3.29 -22.30 36.89
CA ARG A 149 3.79 -22.35 38.26
C ARG A 149 5.10 -23.14 38.26
N MET A 150 6.20 -22.50 38.65
CA MET A 150 7.45 -23.21 38.97
C MET A 150 7.22 -24.12 40.18
N ARG A 151 7.44 -25.42 39.98
CA ARG A 151 7.53 -26.41 41.07
C ARG A 151 9.02 -26.70 41.25
N THR A 152 9.62 -26.14 42.29
CA THR A 152 11.00 -26.48 42.68
C THR A 152 10.98 -27.81 43.43
N SER A 153 11.56 -28.87 42.88
CA SER A 153 11.90 -30.07 43.64
C SER A 153 13.37 -30.00 44.03
N ARG A 154 13.63 -29.88 45.34
CA ARG A 154 14.90 -30.26 45.96
C ARG A 154 14.91 -31.77 46.15
N SER A 155 15.98 -32.41 45.68
CA SER A 155 16.64 -33.56 46.31
C SER A 155 18.00 -33.72 45.65
#